data_AF-A0A7J6PG38-F1
#
_entry.id   AF-A0A7J6PG38-F1
#
_cell.length_a   1.000
_cell.length_b   1.000
_cell.length_c   1.000
_cell.angle_alpha   90.00
_cell.angle_beta   90.00
_cell.angle_gamma   90.00
#
_symmetry.space_group_name_H-M   'P 1'
#
loop_
_entity.id
_entity.type
_entity.pdbx_description
1 polymer ?
#
loop_
_entity_poly.entity_id
_entity_poly.type
_entity_poly.pdbx_seq_one_letter_code
_entity_poly.pdbx_strand_id
1 'polypeptide(L)'
;MQLATIFGFDLSRQRGEIVGWLRALMASEDGVVQSGAAFDEVAGDIRFVYCVVLSLTLLSYQLSAAESQRLARWICRCQTAEGGFGQRPGCEAHAGHTFCAVATLKLLNLTDGFDLDSCVKWLKRRVLSNGCNGRPGKPADSCYVFWVMGSLRMLGQIPTHDHWLDTRGLTDFIESCFNEDVGGLAPNPDCPADPFHTHFGLAGLSMALGGGRVRLGTVELELREFCIEKALVKNPT
;
A
#
# COMPACT_ATOMS: atom_id res chain seq x y z
N MET A 1 7.48 13.34 1.30
CA MET A 1 8.31 12.61 2.28
C MET A 1 9.13 11.49 1.65
N GLN A 2 8.53 10.47 1.01
CA GLN A 2 9.27 9.31 0.48
C GLN A 2 10.44 9.66 -0.46
N LEU A 3 10.26 10.57 -1.42
CA LEU A 3 11.36 11.01 -2.29
C LEU A 3 12.49 11.69 -1.52
N ALA A 4 12.16 12.54 -0.55
CA ALA A 4 13.16 13.17 0.33
C ALA A 4 13.97 12.11 1.10
N THR A 5 13.30 11.05 1.57
CA THR A 5 13.95 9.91 2.23
C THR A 5 14.86 9.12 1.29
N ILE A 6 14.41 8.86 0.05
CA ILE A 6 15.13 8.11 -0.99
C ILE A 6 16.41 8.85 -1.39
N PHE A 7 16.30 10.15 -1.65
CA PHE A 7 17.43 10.98 -2.07
C PHE A 7 18.26 11.54 -0.91
N GLY A 8 17.90 11.22 0.34
CA GLY A 8 18.66 11.65 1.52
C GLY A 8 18.62 13.15 1.78
N PHE A 9 17.53 13.84 1.41
CA PHE A 9 17.34 15.26 1.71
C PHE A 9 17.24 15.50 3.22
N ASP A 10 18.00 16.48 3.72
CA ASP A 10 17.87 16.96 5.08
C ASP A 10 16.67 17.90 5.22
N LEU A 11 15.72 17.51 6.06
CA LEU A 11 14.51 18.28 6.38
C LEU A 11 14.53 18.85 7.80
N SER A 12 15.68 18.85 8.47
CA SER A 12 15.82 19.29 9.87
C SER A 12 15.23 20.68 10.12
N ARG A 13 15.43 21.63 9.19
CA ARG A 13 14.94 23.01 9.29
C ARG A 13 13.41 23.11 9.17
N GLN A 14 12.80 22.35 8.26
CA GLN A 14 11.36 22.38 8.00
C GLN A 14 10.58 21.38 8.87
N ARG A 15 11.26 20.49 9.61
CA ARG A 15 10.64 19.40 10.36
C ARG A 15 9.53 19.88 11.29
N GLY A 16 9.75 20.97 12.03
CA GLY A 16 8.76 21.52 12.97
C GLY A 16 7.46 21.93 12.28
N GLU A 17 7.57 22.67 11.17
CA GLU A 17 6.43 23.15 10.38
C GLU A 17 5.67 22.00 9.73
N ILE A 18 6.40 21.04 9.11
CA ILE A 18 5.81 19.87 8.48
C ILE A 18 5.05 19.02 9.50
N VAL A 19 5.66 18.75 10.67
CA VAL A 19 4.99 18.01 11.75
C VAL A 19 3.77 18.77 12.26
N GLY A 20 3.88 20.08 12.47
CA GLY A 20 2.75 20.92 12.91
C GLY A 20 1.56 20.83 11.94
N TRP A 21 1.82 20.95 10.64
CA TRP A 21 0.80 20.82 9.61
C TRP A 21 0.17 19.42 9.56
N LEU A 22 0.99 18.36 9.60
CA LEU A 22 0.49 16.98 9.62
C LEU A 22 -0.40 16.69 10.83
N ARG A 23 -0.04 17.22 12.01
CA ARG A 23 -0.86 17.08 13.22
C ARG A 23 -2.16 17.88 13.15
N ALA A 24 -2.16 19.05 12.52
CA ALA A 24 -3.38 19.83 12.31
C ALA A 24 -4.42 19.04 11.48
N LEU A 25 -3.99 18.26 10.49
CA LEU A 25 -4.89 17.37 9.72
C LEU A 25 -5.52 16.25 10.55
N MET A 26 -4.93 15.92 11.70
CA MET A 26 -5.38 14.87 12.63
C MET A 26 -6.25 15.41 13.78
N ALA A 27 -6.67 16.68 13.72
CA ALA A 27 -7.36 17.36 14.82
C ALA A 27 -8.75 16.79 15.15
N SER A 28 -9.35 15.98 14.26
CA SER A 28 -10.63 15.35 14.50
C SER A 28 -10.62 14.43 15.74
N GLU A 29 -11.65 14.57 16.58
CA GLU A 29 -11.88 13.70 17.74
C GLU A 29 -12.29 12.27 17.36
N ASP A 30 -12.78 12.06 16.13
CA ASP A 30 -13.21 10.75 15.63
C ASP A 30 -12.08 9.96 14.95
N GLY A 31 -10.89 10.54 14.81
CA GLY A 31 -9.74 9.90 14.16
C GLY A 31 -9.71 10.02 12.63
N VAL A 32 -10.62 10.80 12.05
CA VAL A 32 -10.59 11.15 10.62
C VAL A 32 -9.43 12.12 10.36
N VAL A 33 -8.59 11.81 9.37
CA VAL A 33 -7.54 12.73 8.91
C VAL A 33 -8.05 13.51 7.71
N GLN A 34 -8.10 14.83 7.84
CA GLN A 34 -8.64 15.72 6.81
C GLN A 34 -7.73 15.82 5.57
N SER A 35 -8.35 16.13 4.43
CA SER A 35 -7.62 16.52 3.23
C SER A 35 -7.11 17.95 3.37
N GLY A 36 -5.82 18.17 3.09
CA GLY A 36 -5.22 19.52 3.13
C GLY A 36 -5.75 20.50 2.08
N ALA A 37 -6.53 20.04 1.10
CA ALA A 37 -7.10 20.87 0.03
C ALA A 37 -8.46 21.49 0.42
N ALA A 38 -9.11 20.99 1.47
CA ALA A 38 -10.41 21.47 1.92
C ALA A 38 -10.55 21.18 3.41
N PHE A 39 -10.08 22.10 4.26
CA PHE A 39 -10.40 22.07 5.69
C PHE A 39 -11.91 22.05 5.94
N ASP A 40 -12.72 22.49 4.96
CA ASP A 40 -14.16 22.69 5.10
C ASP A 40 -15.06 21.71 4.29
N GLU A 41 -14.57 20.93 3.30
CA GLU A 41 -15.49 20.21 2.37
C GLU A 41 -15.13 18.78 1.91
N VAL A 42 -14.12 18.10 2.47
CA VAL A 42 -13.94 16.66 2.16
C VAL A 42 -13.71 15.85 3.42
N ALA A 43 -14.69 15.00 3.74
CA ALA A 43 -14.59 13.98 4.77
C ALA A 43 -13.36 13.09 4.48
N GLY A 44 -12.38 13.15 5.37
CA GLY A 44 -11.14 12.39 5.28
C GLY A 44 -11.35 10.90 5.04
N ASP A 45 -10.35 10.28 4.42
CA ASP A 45 -10.34 8.86 4.14
C ASP A 45 -9.02 8.18 4.55
N ILE A 46 -9.01 6.85 4.47
CA ILE A 46 -7.90 6.02 4.95
C ILE A 46 -6.56 6.32 4.29
N ARG A 47 -6.55 6.86 3.08
CA ARG A 47 -5.31 7.22 2.36
C ARG A 47 -4.63 8.39 3.05
N PHE A 48 -5.40 9.37 3.53
CA PHE A 48 -4.86 10.51 4.26
C PHE A 48 -4.25 10.07 5.59
N VAL A 49 -4.92 9.14 6.30
CA VAL A 49 -4.38 8.57 7.54
C VAL A 49 -3.03 7.89 7.27
N TYR A 50 -2.94 7.06 6.23
CA TYR A 50 -1.70 6.42 5.82
C TYR A 50 -0.60 7.42 5.46
N CYS A 51 -0.90 8.40 4.62
CA CYS A 51 0.07 9.42 4.21
C CYS A 51 0.62 10.21 5.40
N VAL A 52 -0.24 10.58 6.37
CA VAL A 52 0.18 11.31 7.56
C VAL A 52 1.03 10.45 8.48
N VAL A 53 0.57 9.24 8.84
CA VAL A 53 1.31 8.35 9.74
C VAL A 53 2.65 7.93 9.15
N LEU A 54 2.70 7.61 7.86
CA LEU A 54 3.96 7.33 7.16
C LEU A 54 4.89 8.54 7.20
N SER A 55 4.38 9.73 6.90
CA SER A 55 5.18 10.96 6.87
C SER A 55 5.77 11.28 8.25
N LEU A 56 4.97 11.15 9.32
CA LEU A 56 5.43 11.34 10.70
C LEU A 56 6.48 10.29 11.08
N THR A 57 6.29 9.03 10.70
CA THR A 57 7.27 7.95 10.92
C THR A 57 8.60 8.26 10.23
N LEU A 58 8.56 8.69 8.96
CA LEU A 58 9.76 9.05 8.19
C LEU A 58 10.49 10.30 8.73
N LEU A 59 9.80 11.14 9.50
CA LEU A 59 10.37 12.29 10.23
C LEU A 59 10.84 11.92 11.65
N SER A 60 10.83 10.63 12.00
CA SER A 60 11.10 10.12 13.34
C SER A 60 10.25 10.83 14.40
N TYR A 61 8.98 11.09 14.08
CA TYR A 61 8.02 11.71 14.98
C TYR A 61 7.07 10.65 15.53
N GLN A 62 7.05 10.49 16.84
CA GLN A 62 6.17 9.55 17.53
C GLN A 62 4.88 10.23 17.94
N LEU A 63 3.75 9.64 17.52
CA LEU A 63 2.43 10.01 18.03
C LEU A 63 2.27 9.54 19.48
N SER A 64 1.45 10.24 20.25
CA SER A 64 1.03 9.74 21.56
C SER A 64 0.22 8.44 21.43
N ALA A 65 0.17 7.66 22.52
CA ALA A 65 -0.65 6.45 22.57
C ALA A 65 -2.13 6.76 22.29
N ALA A 66 -2.65 7.88 22.80
CA ALA A 66 -4.04 8.30 22.59
C ALA A 66 -4.33 8.65 21.12
N GLU A 67 -3.42 9.39 20.45
CA GLU A 67 -3.53 9.68 19.02
C GLU A 67 -3.48 8.39 18.18
N SER A 68 -2.53 7.51 18.48
CA SER A 68 -2.34 6.24 17.76
C SER A 68 -3.57 5.33 17.88
N GLN A 69 -4.11 5.17 19.10
CA GLN A 69 -5.31 4.37 19.31
C GLN A 69 -6.56 4.98 18.66
N ARG A 70 -6.67 6.32 18.63
CA ARG A 70 -7.78 7.01 17.98
C ARG A 70 -7.80 6.73 16.47
N LEU A 71 -6.65 6.86 15.81
CA LEU A 71 -6.52 6.53 14.38
C LEU A 71 -6.81 5.05 14.12
N ALA A 72 -6.24 4.15 14.93
CA ALA A 72 -6.42 2.72 14.77
C ALA A 72 -7.91 2.31 14.90
N ARG A 73 -8.63 2.83 15.91
CA ARG A 73 -10.07 2.57 16.07
C ARG A 73 -10.88 3.03 14.86
N TRP A 74 -10.56 4.20 14.30
CA TRP A 74 -11.24 4.68 13.10
C TRP A 74 -10.96 3.79 11.88
N ILE A 75 -9.71 3.39 11.66
CA ILE A 75 -9.32 2.45 10.60
C ILE A 75 -10.06 1.12 10.74
N CYS A 76 -10.15 0.56 11.94
CA CYS A 76 -10.81 -0.73 12.17
C CYS A 76 -12.31 -0.69 11.81
N ARG A 77 -12.98 0.46 11.99
CA ARG A 77 -14.37 0.67 11.53
C ARG A 77 -14.52 0.69 10.01
N CYS A 78 -13.42 0.84 9.25
CA CYS A 78 -13.42 0.75 7.79
C CYS A 78 -13.34 -0.68 7.27
N GLN A 79 -13.10 -1.69 8.14
CA GLN A 79 -13.17 -3.08 7.72
C GLN A 79 -14.62 -3.46 7.37
N THR A 80 -14.82 -4.08 6.21
CA THR A 80 -16.14 -4.46 5.72
C THR A 80 -16.45 -5.93 6.03
N ALA A 81 -17.71 -6.33 5.88
CA ALA A 81 -18.12 -7.73 6.00
C ALA A 81 -17.45 -8.66 4.96
N GLU A 82 -16.86 -8.10 3.90
CA GLU A 82 -16.09 -8.87 2.91
C GLU A 82 -14.72 -9.31 3.45
N GLY A 83 -14.20 -8.59 4.47
CA GLY A 83 -12.91 -8.80 5.12
C GLY A 83 -11.87 -7.71 4.81
N GLY A 84 -11.93 -7.08 3.64
CA GLY A 84 -11.06 -5.94 3.28
C GLY A 84 -11.52 -4.61 3.90
N PHE A 85 -10.81 -3.53 3.58
CA PHE A 85 -11.13 -2.19 4.09
C PHE A 85 -11.67 -1.28 2.98
N GLY A 86 -12.68 -0.49 3.33
CA GLY A 86 -13.23 0.56 2.49
C GLY A 86 -12.55 1.91 2.68
N GLN A 87 -12.93 2.88 1.85
CA GLN A 87 -12.42 4.26 1.91
C GLN A 87 -12.70 4.90 3.29
N ARG A 88 -13.90 4.65 3.81
CA ARG A 88 -14.46 5.12 5.09
C ARG A 88 -15.38 4.03 5.64
N PRO A 89 -15.84 4.13 6.91
CA PRO A 89 -16.82 3.19 7.45
C PRO A 89 -18.06 3.10 6.56
N GLY A 90 -18.48 1.88 6.22
CA GLY A 90 -19.62 1.60 5.34
C GLY A 90 -19.34 1.63 3.83
N CYS A 91 -18.11 1.95 3.40
CA CYS A 91 -17.73 1.85 1.98
C CYS A 91 -17.35 0.41 1.59
N GLU A 92 -17.45 0.09 0.30
CA GLU A 92 -16.99 -1.19 -0.30
C GLU A 92 -15.50 -1.44 -0.06
N ALA A 93 -15.12 -2.71 0.16
CA ALA A 93 -13.72 -3.08 0.33
C ALA A 93 -12.91 -2.86 -0.96
N HIS A 94 -11.70 -2.34 -0.80
CA HIS A 94 -10.80 -2.07 -1.92
C HIS A 94 -9.34 -2.37 -1.57
N ALA A 95 -8.56 -2.92 -2.50
CA ALA A 95 -7.22 -3.42 -2.20
C ALA A 95 -6.26 -2.28 -1.83
N GLY A 96 -6.38 -1.12 -2.50
CA GLY A 96 -5.61 0.08 -2.12
C GLY A 96 -5.95 0.62 -0.73
N HIS A 97 -7.23 0.60 -0.33
CA HIS A 97 -7.65 1.03 0.99
C HIS A 97 -7.22 0.03 2.08
N THR A 98 -7.31 -1.26 1.77
CA THR A 98 -6.81 -2.36 2.59
C THR A 98 -5.31 -2.24 2.83
N PHE A 99 -4.54 -1.92 1.80
CA PHE A 99 -3.12 -1.63 1.93
C PHE A 99 -2.86 -0.47 2.89
N CYS A 100 -3.54 0.67 2.70
CA CYS A 100 -3.40 1.81 3.60
C CYS A 100 -3.74 1.43 5.05
N ALA A 101 -4.83 0.69 5.26
CA ALA A 101 -5.23 0.22 6.59
C ALA A 101 -4.13 -0.62 7.25
N VAL A 102 -3.70 -1.69 6.58
CA VAL A 102 -2.71 -2.64 7.10
C VAL A 102 -1.38 -1.94 7.36
N ALA A 103 -0.89 -1.14 6.40
CA ALA A 103 0.35 -0.41 6.55
C ALA A 103 0.30 0.55 7.75
N THR A 104 -0.79 1.29 7.92
CA THR A 104 -0.93 2.22 9.04
C THR A 104 -1.01 1.49 10.37
N LEU A 105 -1.79 0.41 10.48
CA LEU A 105 -1.89 -0.35 11.73
C LEU A 105 -0.54 -1.00 12.09
N LYS A 106 0.23 -1.47 11.10
CA LYS A 106 1.60 -1.96 11.30
C LYS A 106 2.54 -0.86 11.78
N LEU A 107 2.50 0.33 11.16
CA LEU A 107 3.30 1.50 11.56
C LEU A 107 2.99 1.97 12.99
N LEU A 108 1.72 1.88 13.41
CA LEU A 108 1.29 2.21 14.76
C LEU A 108 1.53 1.09 15.78
N ASN A 109 1.94 -0.10 15.33
CA ASN A 109 2.03 -1.33 16.13
C ASN A 109 0.70 -1.67 16.84
N LEU A 110 -0.42 -1.57 16.11
CA LEU A 110 -1.79 -1.78 16.60
C LEU A 110 -2.57 -2.70 15.66
N THR A 111 -2.17 -3.97 15.57
CA THR A 111 -2.76 -4.94 14.61
C THR A 111 -3.92 -5.77 15.17
N ASP A 112 -4.22 -5.68 16.47
CA ASP A 112 -5.19 -6.56 17.14
C ASP A 112 -6.66 -6.07 17.00
N GLY A 113 -6.88 -4.94 16.32
CA GLY A 113 -8.18 -4.27 16.27
C GLY A 113 -9.10 -4.69 15.13
N PHE A 114 -8.66 -5.55 14.21
CA PHE A 114 -9.41 -5.97 13.03
C PHE A 114 -9.38 -7.48 12.85
N ASP A 115 -10.35 -8.03 12.12
CA ASP A 115 -10.42 -9.45 11.81
C ASP A 115 -9.33 -9.80 10.76
N LEU A 116 -8.20 -10.30 11.25
CA LEU A 116 -7.04 -10.65 10.43
C LEU A 116 -7.37 -11.76 9.42
N ASP A 117 -8.06 -12.80 9.83
CA ASP A 117 -8.32 -13.98 9.00
C ASP A 117 -9.21 -13.64 7.81
N SER A 118 -10.27 -12.86 8.04
CA SER A 118 -11.14 -12.37 6.97
C SER A 118 -10.39 -11.45 5.99
N CYS A 119 -9.51 -10.59 6.50
CA CYS A 119 -8.68 -9.70 5.68
C CYS A 119 -7.73 -10.48 4.78
N VAL A 120 -7.01 -11.46 5.33
CA VAL A 120 -6.11 -12.34 4.57
C VAL A 120 -6.89 -13.13 3.52
N LYS A 121 -8.04 -13.71 3.88
CA LYS A 121 -8.90 -14.44 2.95
C LYS A 121 -9.42 -13.55 1.82
N TRP A 122 -9.80 -12.32 2.13
CA TRP A 122 -10.26 -11.34 1.15
C TRP A 122 -9.15 -10.94 0.18
N LEU A 123 -7.93 -10.67 0.68
CA LEU A 123 -6.75 -10.37 -0.13
C LEU A 123 -6.37 -11.53 -1.05
N LYS A 124 -6.32 -12.78 -0.55
CA LYS A 124 -6.03 -13.96 -1.37
C LYS A 124 -7.03 -14.12 -2.53
N ARG A 125 -8.30 -13.77 -2.32
CA ARG A 125 -9.33 -13.76 -3.38
C ARG A 125 -9.19 -12.63 -4.41
N ARG A 126 -8.26 -11.68 -4.20
CA ARG A 126 -7.91 -10.66 -5.19
C ARG A 126 -6.83 -11.14 -6.16
N VAL A 127 -6.13 -12.24 -5.84
CA VAL A 127 -5.21 -12.91 -6.75
C VAL A 127 -6.04 -13.73 -7.73
N LEU A 128 -6.04 -13.31 -9.00
CA LEU A 128 -6.73 -13.96 -10.10
C LEU A 128 -5.75 -14.81 -10.91
N SER A 129 -6.26 -15.58 -11.88
CA SER A 129 -5.41 -16.30 -12.83
C SER A 129 -4.61 -15.39 -13.76
N ASN A 130 -5.00 -14.12 -13.88
CA ASN A 130 -4.41 -13.14 -14.80
C ASN A 130 -4.06 -11.82 -14.09
N GLY A 131 -3.47 -11.88 -12.89
CA GLY A 131 -3.08 -10.70 -12.13
C GLY A 131 -3.82 -10.51 -10.82
N CYS A 132 -4.02 -9.26 -10.42
CA CYS A 132 -4.75 -8.90 -9.20
C CYS A 132 -5.80 -7.84 -9.52
N ASN A 133 -6.93 -7.83 -8.79
CA ASN A 133 -7.93 -6.77 -8.92
C ASN A 133 -8.16 -6.00 -7.61
N GLY A 134 -8.74 -4.80 -7.74
CA GLY A 134 -9.00 -3.93 -6.60
C GLY A 134 -10.17 -4.34 -5.73
N ARG A 135 -11.19 -4.98 -6.32
CA ARG A 135 -12.45 -5.35 -5.66
C ARG A 135 -13.20 -6.43 -6.44
N PRO A 136 -14.17 -7.15 -5.83
CA PRO A 136 -14.93 -8.21 -6.51
C PRO A 136 -15.56 -7.76 -7.84
N GLY A 137 -15.54 -8.65 -8.83
CA GLY A 137 -16.16 -8.42 -10.14
C GLY A 137 -15.47 -7.39 -11.04
N LYS A 138 -14.28 -6.89 -10.67
CA LYS A 138 -13.48 -5.99 -11.52
C LYS A 138 -12.31 -6.72 -12.18
N PRO A 139 -11.87 -6.26 -13.38
CA PRO A 139 -10.75 -6.87 -14.09
C PRO A 139 -9.44 -6.71 -13.32
N ALA A 140 -8.44 -7.50 -13.71
CA ALA A 140 -7.10 -7.35 -13.21
C ALA A 140 -6.48 -6.00 -13.65
N ASP A 141 -5.62 -5.46 -12.80
CA ASP A 141 -4.84 -4.25 -13.05
C ASP A 141 -3.48 -4.39 -12.35
N SER A 142 -2.40 -4.09 -13.09
CA SER A 142 -1.02 -4.31 -12.68
C SER A 142 -0.65 -3.66 -11.36
N CYS A 143 -1.24 -2.51 -10.99
CA CYS A 143 -0.92 -1.85 -9.73
C CYS A 143 -1.43 -2.64 -8.50
N TYR A 144 -2.49 -3.44 -8.65
CA TYR A 144 -3.01 -4.25 -7.54
C TYR A 144 -2.10 -5.38 -7.14
N VAL A 145 -1.14 -5.78 -7.98
CA VAL A 145 -0.10 -6.71 -7.56
C VAL A 145 0.65 -6.12 -6.34
N PHE A 146 0.97 -4.82 -6.36
CA PHE A 146 1.57 -4.16 -5.19
C PHE A 146 0.62 -4.08 -4.00
N TRP A 147 -0.60 -3.58 -4.20
CA TRP A 147 -1.53 -3.35 -3.09
C TRP A 147 -1.89 -4.66 -2.37
N VAL A 148 -2.08 -5.75 -3.12
CA VAL A 148 -2.39 -7.07 -2.57
C VAL A 148 -1.16 -7.72 -1.95
N MET A 149 -0.04 -7.82 -2.70
CA MET A 149 1.18 -8.49 -2.19
C MET A 149 1.78 -7.73 -1.01
N GLY A 150 1.84 -6.40 -1.06
CA GLY A 150 2.33 -5.57 0.04
C GLY A 150 1.52 -5.79 1.32
N SER A 151 0.19 -5.84 1.21
CA SER A 151 -0.69 -6.15 2.34
C SER A 151 -0.40 -7.55 2.90
N LEU A 152 -0.40 -8.57 2.05
CA LEU A 152 -0.12 -9.95 2.47
C LEU A 152 1.27 -10.07 3.12
N ARG A 153 2.28 -9.35 2.63
CA ARG A 153 3.64 -9.38 3.17
C ARG A 153 3.70 -8.80 4.58
N MET A 154 3.07 -7.65 4.81
CA MET A 154 3.01 -7.03 6.14
C MET A 154 2.26 -7.89 7.17
N LEU A 155 1.33 -8.73 6.70
CA LEU A 155 0.59 -9.70 7.50
C LEU A 155 1.30 -11.07 7.63
N GLY A 156 2.51 -11.22 7.09
CA GLY A 156 3.28 -12.46 7.16
C GLY A 156 2.71 -13.61 6.33
N GLN A 157 1.95 -13.31 5.25
CA GLN A 157 1.20 -14.28 4.45
C GLN A 157 1.78 -14.54 3.05
N ILE A 158 2.89 -13.88 2.65
CA ILE A 158 3.52 -14.19 1.38
C ILE A 158 4.18 -15.57 1.46
N PRO A 159 3.98 -16.42 0.44
CA PRO A 159 4.55 -17.75 0.45
C PRO A 159 6.05 -17.70 0.17
N THR A 160 6.86 -17.68 1.23
CA THR A 160 8.17 -18.34 1.16
C THR A 160 8.04 -19.86 1.29
N HIS A 161 6.86 -20.37 1.68
CA HIS A 161 6.65 -21.79 2.01
C HIS A 161 5.39 -22.46 1.43
N ASP A 162 4.37 -21.72 1.00
CA ASP A 162 3.09 -22.30 0.53
C ASP A 162 2.87 -22.14 -0.98
N HIS A 163 2.67 -23.23 -1.71
CA HIS A 163 2.46 -23.23 -3.18
C HIS A 163 1.10 -22.67 -3.66
N TRP A 164 0.43 -21.80 -2.90
CA TRP A 164 -0.89 -21.26 -3.27
C TRP A 164 -0.82 -20.10 -4.27
N LEU A 165 0.30 -19.37 -4.32
CA LEU A 165 0.47 -18.21 -5.20
C LEU A 165 1.04 -18.66 -6.54
N ASP A 166 0.28 -18.45 -7.62
CA ASP A 166 0.76 -18.65 -8.98
C ASP A 166 1.67 -17.48 -9.40
N THR A 167 2.93 -17.55 -8.99
CA THR A 167 3.95 -16.55 -9.31
C THR A 167 4.28 -16.50 -10.81
N ARG A 168 4.06 -17.59 -11.55
CA ARG A 168 4.23 -17.62 -12.99
C ARG A 168 3.13 -16.85 -13.69
N GLY A 169 1.86 -17.14 -13.37
CA GLY A 169 0.72 -16.40 -13.92
C GLY A 169 0.76 -14.91 -13.61
N LEU A 170 1.26 -14.52 -12.42
CA LEU A 170 1.51 -13.10 -12.09
C LEU A 170 2.63 -12.48 -12.93
N THR A 171 3.73 -13.21 -13.15
CA THR A 171 4.82 -12.75 -14.03
C THR A 171 4.33 -12.57 -15.46
N ASP A 172 3.62 -13.56 -16.00
CA ASP A 172 3.08 -13.54 -17.36
C ASP A 172 2.09 -12.37 -17.54
N PHE A 173 1.25 -12.09 -16.54
CA PHE A 173 0.37 -10.92 -16.56
C PHE A 173 1.16 -9.60 -16.56
N ILE A 174 2.16 -9.44 -15.69
CA ILE A 174 2.96 -8.21 -15.67
C ILE A 174 3.73 -8.03 -16.99
N GLU A 175 4.25 -9.10 -17.57
CA GLU A 175 4.86 -9.08 -18.90
C GLU A 175 3.86 -8.64 -19.98
N SER A 176 2.62 -9.13 -19.94
CA SER A 176 1.58 -8.70 -20.89
C SER A 176 1.22 -7.22 -20.79
N CYS A 177 1.47 -6.59 -19.64
CA CYS A 177 1.27 -5.15 -19.43
C CYS A 177 2.48 -4.31 -19.85
N PHE A 178 3.60 -4.92 -20.25
CA PHE A 178 4.80 -4.20 -20.67
C PHE A 178 4.65 -3.70 -22.11
N ASN A 179 4.95 -2.41 -22.31
CA ASN A 179 4.98 -1.83 -23.65
C ASN A 179 6.40 -1.94 -24.24
N GLU A 180 6.59 -2.73 -25.29
CA GLU A 180 7.91 -2.91 -25.91
C GLU A 180 8.42 -1.67 -26.67
N ASP A 181 7.52 -0.84 -27.20
CA ASP A 181 7.89 0.30 -28.05
C ASP A 181 8.45 1.47 -27.22
N VAL A 182 7.83 1.77 -26.08
CA VAL A 182 8.21 2.92 -25.23
C VAL A 182 8.76 2.52 -23.86
N GLY A 183 8.64 1.24 -23.50
CA GLY A 183 8.95 0.75 -22.17
C GLY A 183 7.88 1.12 -21.13
N GLY A 184 8.01 0.51 -19.94
CA GLY A 184 7.09 0.72 -18.83
C GLY A 184 5.88 -0.22 -18.85
N LEU A 185 5.12 -0.21 -17.77
CA LEU A 185 3.92 -1.03 -17.58
C LEU A 185 2.67 -0.17 -17.66
N ALA A 186 1.63 -0.75 -18.25
CA ALA A 186 0.26 -0.26 -18.27
C ALA A 186 -0.59 -0.91 -17.16
N PRO A 187 -1.80 -0.40 -16.88
CA PRO A 187 -2.76 -1.10 -16.02
C PRO A 187 -3.12 -2.50 -16.57
N ASN A 188 -3.30 -2.60 -17.89
CA ASN A 188 -3.60 -3.82 -18.64
C ASN A 188 -3.06 -3.67 -20.08
N PRO A 189 -3.01 -4.76 -20.88
CA PRO A 189 -2.40 -4.74 -22.22
C PRO A 189 -3.03 -3.75 -23.22
N ASP A 190 -4.29 -3.36 -23.01
CA ASP A 190 -5.03 -2.47 -23.91
C ASP A 190 -4.87 -0.98 -23.55
N CYS A 191 -4.05 -0.66 -22.55
CA CYS A 191 -3.85 0.69 -22.03
C CYS A 191 -2.43 1.21 -22.29
N PRO A 192 -2.24 2.55 -22.33
CA PRO A 192 -0.90 3.12 -22.38
C PRO A 192 -0.13 2.85 -21.08
N ALA A 193 1.19 2.68 -21.20
CA ALA A 193 2.09 2.57 -20.06
C ALA A 193 2.24 3.91 -19.33
N ASP A 194 2.46 3.85 -18.01
CA ASP A 194 2.72 5.04 -17.20
C ASP A 194 3.66 4.75 -16.02
N PRO A 195 4.27 5.80 -15.42
CA PRO A 195 5.21 5.62 -14.30
C PRO A 195 4.58 4.99 -13.06
N PHE A 196 3.28 5.18 -12.82
CA PHE A 196 2.60 4.66 -11.63
C PHE A 196 2.47 3.13 -11.73
N HIS A 197 1.93 2.62 -12.83
CA HIS A 197 1.81 1.18 -13.08
C HIS A 197 3.17 0.53 -13.28
N THR A 198 4.14 1.22 -13.90
CA THR A 198 5.53 0.74 -13.97
C THR A 198 6.10 0.53 -12.57
N HIS A 199 6.00 1.53 -11.69
CA HIS A 199 6.54 1.43 -10.34
C HIS A 199 5.84 0.34 -9.52
N PHE A 200 4.51 0.39 -9.43
CA PHE A 200 3.75 -0.52 -8.57
C PHE A 200 3.68 -1.93 -9.14
N GLY A 201 3.58 -2.11 -10.46
CA GLY A 201 3.63 -3.44 -11.08
C GLY A 201 4.94 -4.17 -10.77
N LEU A 202 6.10 -3.51 -10.98
CA LEU A 202 7.41 -4.09 -10.69
C LEU A 202 7.67 -4.30 -9.20
N ALA A 203 7.29 -3.33 -8.34
CA ALA A 203 7.44 -3.47 -6.89
C ALA A 203 6.55 -4.61 -6.34
N GLY A 204 5.33 -4.74 -6.85
CA GLY A 204 4.42 -5.83 -6.53
C GLY A 204 4.98 -7.19 -6.95
N LEU A 205 5.48 -7.30 -8.19
CA LEU A 205 6.09 -8.52 -8.68
C LEU A 205 7.34 -8.91 -7.87
N SER A 206 8.19 -7.94 -7.54
CA SER A 206 9.32 -8.17 -6.64
C SER A 206 8.89 -8.76 -5.30
N MET A 207 7.80 -8.26 -4.70
CA MET A 207 7.27 -8.81 -3.45
C MET A 207 6.71 -10.22 -3.62
N ALA A 208 6.05 -10.51 -4.74
CA ALA A 208 5.52 -11.84 -5.05
C ALA A 208 6.62 -12.89 -5.23
N LEU A 209 7.73 -12.52 -5.88
CA LEU A 209 8.84 -13.42 -6.19
C LEU A 209 9.90 -13.53 -5.10
N GLY A 210 9.97 -12.54 -4.18
CA GLY A 210 11.10 -12.41 -3.27
C GLY A 210 12.35 -11.82 -3.95
N GLY A 211 12.17 -11.10 -5.05
CA GLY A 211 13.26 -10.65 -5.94
C GLY A 211 13.61 -11.70 -7.00
N GLY A 212 14.70 -11.43 -7.75
CA GLY A 212 15.18 -12.29 -8.83
C GLY A 212 15.16 -11.63 -10.20
N ARG A 213 15.60 -12.38 -11.23
CA ARG A 213 15.60 -11.90 -12.61
C ARG A 213 14.26 -12.18 -13.27
N VAL A 214 13.71 -11.17 -13.93
CA VAL A 214 12.51 -11.27 -14.74
C VAL A 214 12.80 -10.76 -16.14
N ARG A 215 12.14 -11.34 -17.14
CA ARG A 215 12.15 -10.86 -18.51
C ARG A 215 10.79 -10.25 -18.82
N LEU A 216 10.79 -9.06 -19.38
CA LEU A 216 9.60 -8.36 -19.86
C LEU A 216 9.84 -8.06 -21.34
N GLY A 217 9.35 -8.93 -22.22
CA GLY A 217 9.64 -8.84 -23.64
C GLY A 217 11.14 -8.94 -23.92
N THR A 218 11.71 -7.89 -24.53
CA THR A 218 13.14 -7.79 -24.84
C THR A 218 14.02 -7.33 -23.68
N VAL A 219 13.43 -6.90 -22.56
CA VAL A 219 14.17 -6.33 -21.41
C VAL A 219 14.34 -7.36 -20.31
N GLU A 220 15.56 -7.53 -19.80
CA GLU A 220 15.83 -8.32 -18.59
C GLU A 220 16.09 -7.39 -17.41
N LEU A 221 15.37 -7.59 -16.30
CA LEU A 221 15.45 -6.79 -15.08
C LEU A 221 15.85 -7.65 -13.89
N GLU A 222 16.74 -7.14 -13.05
CA GLU A 222 17.04 -7.72 -11.75
C GLU A 222 16.20 -7.02 -10.67
N LEU A 223 15.13 -7.69 -10.22
CA LEU A 223 14.30 -7.22 -9.13
C LEU A 223 15.00 -7.51 -7.81
N ARG A 224 15.36 -6.46 -7.08
CA ARG A 224 15.79 -6.60 -5.69
C ARG A 224 14.60 -6.98 -4.82
N GLU A 225 14.84 -7.76 -3.78
CA GLU A 225 13.83 -8.06 -2.79
C GLU A 225 13.27 -6.76 -2.18
N PHE A 226 11.99 -6.49 -2.42
CA PHE A 226 11.34 -5.30 -1.87
C PHE A 226 10.87 -5.57 -0.44
N CYS A 227 11.69 -5.20 0.53
CA CYS A 227 11.33 -5.28 1.94
C CYS A 227 10.44 -4.10 2.33
N ILE A 228 9.12 -4.28 2.20
CA ILE A 228 8.14 -3.23 2.52
C ILE A 228 8.27 -2.70 3.94
N GLU A 229 8.62 -3.55 4.92
CA GLU A 229 8.81 -3.12 6.31
C GLU A 229 10.01 -2.16 6.47
N LYS A 230 11.14 -2.45 5.81
CA LYS A 230 12.29 -1.52 5.74
C LYS A 230 11.99 -0.26 4.93
N ALA A 231 11.11 -0.36 3.92
CA ALA A 231 10.66 0.79 3.15
C ALA A 231 9.70 1.70 3.94
N LEU A 232 8.95 1.13 4.88
CA LEU A 232 8.03 1.85 5.76
C LEU A 232 8.72 2.47 6.98
N VAL A 233 9.84 1.90 7.43
CA VAL A 233 10.58 2.39 8.60
C VAL A 233 12.06 2.50 8.26
N LYS A 234 12.56 3.73 8.09
CA LYS A 234 14.00 3.98 8.05
C LYS A 234 14.52 3.87 9.49
N ASN A 235 14.91 2.66 9.90
CA ASN A 235 15.90 2.37 10.94
C ASN A 235 16.14 0.84 10.97
N PRO A 236 17.19 0.32 10.30
CA PRO A 236 17.82 -0.87 10.82
C PRO A 236 18.45 -0.45 12.15
N THR A 237 17.99 -1.06 13.24
CA THR A 237 18.87 -1.18 14.41
C THR A 237 20.07 -2.04 14.04
#